data_AF-A0A7J6HFH1-F1
#
_entry.id   AF-A0A7J6HFH1-F1
#
_cell.length_a   1.000
_cell.length_b   1.000
_cell.length_c   1.000
_cell.angle_alpha   90.00
_cell.angle_beta   90.00
_cell.angle_gamma   90.00
#
_symmetry.space_group_name_H-M   'P 1'
#
loop_
_entity.id
_entity.type
_entity.pdbx_description
1 polymer ?
#
loop_
_entity_poly.entity_id
_entity_poly.type
_entity_poly.pdbx_seq_one_letter_code
_entity_poly.pdbx_strand_id
1 'polypeptide(L)'
;MAGWRPTTVFHLIYSESSILFESHIIDILRGLRTGDLGDLSPSQFRRVSELQCETVKEENEITGDFSEWQDSASEMLVAELDGGGVSQKIGRLGFVLRKADDLRLRTIQSVVELLTPQQAVEFLIAAAELQFGIRAWGVNHDRTSIREY
;
A
#
# COMPACT_ATOMS: atom_id res chain seq x y z
N MET A 1 -8.79 -8.03 3.49
CA MET A 1 -8.95 -6.59 3.75
C MET A 1 -9.24 -5.88 2.45
N ALA A 2 -10.25 -5.01 2.41
CA ALA A 2 -10.47 -4.16 1.25
C ALA A 2 -9.35 -3.10 1.13
N GLY A 3 -9.01 -2.70 -0.09
CA GLY A 3 -7.96 -1.70 -0.39
C GLY A 3 -6.59 -2.31 -0.72
N TRP A 4 -5.59 -1.44 -0.87
CA TRP A 4 -4.20 -1.82 -1.17
C TRP A 4 -3.42 -2.15 0.12
N ARG A 5 -2.34 -2.92 -0.02
CA ARG A 5 -1.40 -3.23 1.06
C ARG A 5 -0.38 -2.09 1.16
N PRO A 6 -0.23 -1.39 2.30
CA PRO A 6 0.86 -0.45 2.55
C PRO A 6 2.21 -0.82 1.94
N THR A 7 2.59 -2.11 1.96
CA THR A 7 3.81 -2.63 1.33
C THR A 7 3.96 -2.34 -0.18
N THR A 8 2.86 -2.18 -0.91
CA THR A 8 2.86 -1.82 -2.34
C THR A 8 3.59 -0.50 -2.62
N VAL A 9 3.57 0.46 -1.68
CA VAL A 9 4.28 1.73 -1.83
C VAL A 9 5.79 1.54 -1.95
N PHE A 10 6.38 0.61 -1.17
CA PHE A 10 7.82 0.36 -1.26
C PHE A 10 8.19 -0.33 -2.57
N HIS A 11 7.36 -1.29 -3.02
CA HIS A 11 7.55 -1.90 -4.33
C HIS A 11 7.54 -0.86 -5.44
N LEU A 12 6.63 0.10 -5.38
CA LEU A 12 6.56 1.20 -6.35
C LEU A 12 7.85 2.03 -6.33
N ILE A 13 8.32 2.46 -5.15
CA ILE A 13 9.58 3.22 -5.03
C ILE A 13 10.74 2.44 -5.65
N TYR A 14 10.92 1.17 -5.30
CA TYR A 14 12.03 0.38 -5.83
C TYR A 14 11.94 0.21 -7.35
N SER A 15 10.75 -0.02 -7.89
CA SER A 15 10.53 -0.16 -9.32
C SER A 15 10.80 1.15 -10.07
N GLU A 16 10.21 2.26 -9.64
CA GLU A 16 10.38 3.57 -10.29
C GLU A 16 11.83 4.06 -10.19
N SER A 17 12.45 3.92 -9.02
CA SER A 17 13.86 4.26 -8.84
C SER A 17 14.78 3.43 -9.72
N SER A 18 14.51 2.13 -9.90
CA SER A 18 15.30 1.28 -10.79
C SER A 18 15.14 1.70 -12.25
N ILE A 19 13.90 1.97 -12.69
CA ILE A 19 13.60 2.37 -14.07
C ILE A 19 14.28 3.71 -14.41
N LEU A 20 14.15 4.71 -13.53
CA LEU A 20 14.76 6.03 -13.74
C LEU A 20 16.28 6.00 -13.64
N PHE A 21 16.81 5.21 -12.70
CA PHE A 21 18.25 4.99 -12.61
C PHE A 21 18.81 4.40 -13.91
N GLU A 22 18.12 3.40 -14.48
CA GLU A 22 18.52 2.75 -15.74
C GLU A 22 18.43 3.71 -16.93
N SER A 23 17.38 4.55 -17.01
CA SER A 23 17.24 5.53 -18.11
C SER A 23 18.30 6.63 -18.08
N HIS A 24 18.82 6.96 -16.90
CA HIS A 24 19.80 8.03 -16.70
C HIS A 24 21.22 7.51 -16.38
N ILE A 25 21.48 6.21 -16.55
CA ILE A 25 22.74 5.59 -16.11
C ILE A 25 23.99 6.24 -16.74
N ILE A 26 23.91 6.67 -17.99
CA ILE A 26 25.02 7.33 -18.69
C ILE A 26 25.31 8.71 -18.09
N ASP A 27 24.27 9.44 -17.71
CA ASP A 27 24.40 10.78 -17.11
C ASP A 27 24.95 10.66 -15.68
N ILE A 28 24.48 9.67 -14.91
CA ILE A 28 24.97 9.35 -13.56
C ILE A 28 26.45 8.96 -13.59
N LEU A 29 26.88 8.12 -14.54
CA LEU A 29 28.29 7.75 -14.70
C LEU A 29 29.20 8.92 -15.09
N ARG A 30 28.62 9.98 -15.68
CA ARG A 30 29.30 11.25 -15.97
C ARG A 30 29.28 12.22 -14.77
N GLY A 31 28.68 11.83 -13.65
CA GLY A 31 28.55 12.63 -12.44
C GLY A 31 27.40 13.63 -12.48
N LEU A 32 26.49 13.54 -13.46
CA LEU A 32 25.28 14.35 -13.51
C LEU A 32 24.23 13.74 -12.60
N ARG A 33 23.55 14.59 -11.82
CA ARG A 33 22.43 14.22 -10.95
C ARG A 33 21.17 14.86 -11.51
N THR A 34 20.17 14.04 -11.81
CA THR A 34 18.83 14.47 -12.24
C THR A 34 17.98 14.91 -11.05
N GLY A 35 18.29 14.42 -9.85
CA GLY A 35 17.56 14.74 -8.61
C GLY A 35 16.17 14.09 -8.51
N ASP A 36 15.84 13.22 -9.47
CA ASP A 36 14.61 12.45 -9.55
C ASP A 36 14.66 11.22 -8.62
N LEU A 37 13.65 10.35 -8.72
CA LEU A 37 13.57 9.08 -7.99
C LEU A 37 14.66 8.07 -8.38
N GLY A 38 15.31 8.21 -9.54
CA GLY A 38 16.50 7.42 -9.90
C GLY A 38 17.74 7.81 -9.10
N ASP A 39 17.73 8.98 -8.46
CA ASP A 39 18.82 9.58 -7.69
C ASP A 39 18.65 9.46 -6.17
N LEU A 40 17.87 8.47 -5.69
CA LEU A 40 17.75 8.19 -4.26
C LEU A 40 19.12 7.93 -3.63
N SER A 41 19.40 8.66 -2.56
CA SER A 41 20.65 8.50 -1.81
C SER A 41 20.67 7.19 -1.00
N PRO A 42 21.86 6.65 -0.67
CA PRO A 42 21.96 5.45 0.18
C PRO A 42 21.27 5.58 1.54
N SER A 43 21.23 6.79 2.11
CA SER A 43 20.51 7.06 3.36
C SER A 43 18.99 7.05 3.16
N GLN A 44 18.48 7.54 2.03
CA GLN A 44 17.06 7.42 1.69
C GLN A 44 16.66 5.96 1.51
N PHE A 45 17.43 5.15 0.76
CA PHE A 45 17.16 3.72 0.62
C PHE A 45 17.13 2.98 1.96
N ARG A 46 18.07 3.30 2.87
CA ARG A 46 18.07 2.70 4.21
C ARG A 46 16.80 3.05 4.98
N ARG A 47 16.40 4.33 5.00
CA ARG A 47 15.18 4.78 5.70
C ARG A 47 13.91 4.18 5.09
N VAL A 48 13.86 4.02 3.76
CA VAL A 48 12.75 3.34 3.07
C VAL A 48 12.68 1.87 3.49
N SER A 49 13.83 1.18 3.57
CA SER A 49 13.92 -0.22 4.01
C SER A 49 13.51 -0.41 5.48
N GLU A 50 13.93 0.51 6.35
CA GLU A 50 13.51 0.55 7.76
C GLU A 50 12.00 0.75 7.89
N LEU A 51 11.44 1.74 7.19
CA LEU A 51 10.00 2.03 7.16
C LEU A 51 9.19 0.86 6.60
N GLN A 52 9.74 0.13 5.62
CA GLN A 52 9.12 -1.09 5.11
C GLN A 52 9.02 -2.17 6.18
N CYS A 53 10.08 -2.40 6.96
CA CYS A 53 10.07 -3.37 8.05
C CYS A 53 9.01 -3.03 9.11
N GLU A 54 8.94 -1.75 9.49
CA GLU A 54 7.93 -1.25 10.45
C GLU A 54 6.51 -1.44 9.91
N THR A 55 6.29 -1.06 8.64
CA THR A 55 4.99 -1.18 7.98
C THR A 55 4.55 -2.65 7.88
N VAL A 56 5.46 -3.57 7.54
CA VAL A 56 5.17 -5.02 7.48
C VAL A 56 4.74 -5.55 8.84
N LYS A 57 5.39 -5.09 9.92
CA LYS A 57 5.02 -5.49 11.28
C LYS A 57 3.58 -5.06 11.59
N GLU A 58 3.24 -3.79 11.35
CA GLU A 58 1.89 -3.28 11.58
C GLU A 58 0.85 -3.95 10.65
N GLU A 59 1.18 -4.21 9.38
CA GLU A 59 0.32 -4.96 8.47
C GLU A 59 0.00 -6.36 9.00
N ASN A 60 0.99 -7.05 9.58
CA ASN A 60 0.82 -8.37 10.18
C ASN A 60 -0.05 -8.31 11.43
N GLU A 61 0.12 -7.30 12.28
CA GLU A 61 -0.74 -7.08 13.46
C GLU A 61 -2.20 -6.87 13.05
N ILE A 62 -2.46 -5.99 12.06
CA ILE A 62 -3.83 -5.75 11.56
C ILE A 62 -4.39 -7.00 10.88
N THR A 63 -3.55 -7.78 10.20
CA THR A 63 -3.95 -9.06 9.60
C THR A 63 -4.33 -10.07 10.69
N GLY A 64 -3.60 -10.10 11.82
CA GLY A 64 -3.97 -10.88 12.99
C GLY A 64 -5.33 -10.46 13.57
N ASP A 65 -5.51 -9.16 13.84
CA ASP A 65 -6.78 -8.62 14.36
C ASP A 65 -7.97 -8.95 13.45
N PHE A 66 -7.76 -8.90 12.12
CA PHE A 66 -8.77 -9.22 11.13
C PHE A 66 -9.09 -10.72 11.09
N SER A 67 -8.09 -11.59 11.23
CA SER A 67 -8.29 -13.05 11.32
C SER A 67 -9.07 -13.42 12.57
N GLU A 68 -8.71 -12.88 13.73
CA GLU A 68 -9.47 -13.12 14.97
C GLU A 68 -10.93 -12.65 14.87
N TRP A 69 -11.16 -11.53 14.19
CA TRP A 69 -12.52 -11.06 13.91
C TRP A 69 -13.28 -12.03 13.00
N GLN A 70 -12.64 -12.56 11.94
CA GLN A 70 -13.24 -13.54 11.03
C GLN A 70 -13.60 -14.85 11.74
N ASP A 71 -12.71 -15.37 12.58
CA ASP A 71 -12.96 -16.60 13.36
C ASP A 71 -14.18 -16.41 14.27
N SER A 72 -14.21 -15.31 15.01
CA SER A 72 -15.34 -14.97 15.87
C SER A 72 -16.63 -14.73 15.10
N ALA A 73 -16.59 -14.12 13.91
CA ALA A 73 -17.77 -13.90 13.07
C ALA A 73 -18.32 -15.24 12.52
N SER A 74 -17.44 -16.17 12.18
CA SER A 74 -17.79 -17.49 11.66
C SER A 74 -18.53 -18.35 12.70
N GLU A 75 -18.14 -18.27 13.98
CA GLU A 75 -18.84 -18.94 15.09
C GLU A 75 -20.29 -18.45 15.29
N MET A 76 -20.59 -17.20 14.91
CA MET A 76 -21.92 -16.60 15.07
C MET A 76 -22.87 -16.92 13.90
N LEU A 77 -22.35 -17.10 12.68
CA LEU A 77 -23.16 -17.61 11.56
C LEU A 77 -23.78 -19.00 11.85
N VAL A 78 -23.21 -19.72 12.82
CA VAL A 78 -23.71 -21.02 13.31
C VAL A 78 -24.70 -20.86 14.47
N ALA A 79 -24.70 -19.74 15.18
CA ALA A 79 -25.50 -19.50 16.38
C ALA A 79 -26.13 -18.09 16.34
N GLU A 80 -27.35 -17.99 15.82
CA GLU A 80 -28.13 -16.75 15.81
C GLU A 80 -28.85 -16.49 17.15
N LEU A 81 -29.30 -15.24 17.32
CA LEU A 81 -30.26 -14.71 18.33
C LEU A 81 -29.71 -13.94 19.56
N ASP A 82 -28.97 -12.85 19.35
CA ASP A 82 -29.24 -11.58 20.06
C ASP A 82 -28.59 -10.39 19.31
N GLY A 83 -29.37 -9.34 19.03
CA GLY A 83 -28.95 -8.20 18.21
C GLY A 83 -27.74 -7.42 18.76
N GLY A 84 -27.40 -7.61 20.04
CA GLY A 84 -26.21 -7.02 20.67
C GLY A 84 -24.88 -7.54 20.11
N GLY A 85 -24.81 -8.83 19.73
CA GLY A 85 -23.56 -9.44 19.24
C GLY A 85 -23.14 -8.93 17.85
N VAL A 86 -24.10 -8.64 16.98
CA VAL A 86 -23.85 -8.13 15.62
C VAL A 86 -23.28 -6.71 15.66
N SER A 87 -23.86 -5.83 16.49
CA SER A 87 -23.39 -4.44 16.62
C SER A 87 -21.95 -4.36 17.14
N GLN A 88 -21.61 -5.16 18.15
CA GLN A 88 -20.25 -5.24 18.68
C GLN A 88 -19.24 -5.72 17.63
N LYS A 89 -19.61 -6.72 16.81
CA LYS A 89 -18.76 -7.24 15.73
C LYS A 89 -18.57 -6.23 14.61
N ILE A 90 -19.60 -5.50 14.21
CA ILE A 90 -19.49 -4.39 13.25
C ILE A 90 -18.55 -3.31 13.80
N GLY A 91 -18.67 -2.98 15.10
CA GLY A 91 -17.76 -2.06 15.78
C GLY A 91 -16.31 -2.53 15.73
N ARG A 92 -16.05 -3.81 16.02
CA ARG A 92 -14.70 -4.41 15.95
C ARG A 92 -14.15 -4.40 14.52
N LEU A 93 -14.96 -4.72 13.51
CA LEU A 93 -14.55 -4.62 12.10
C LEU A 93 -14.19 -3.19 11.73
N GLY A 94 -15.02 -2.22 12.12
CA GLY A 94 -14.77 -0.80 11.88
C GLY A 94 -13.46 -0.32 12.51
N PHE A 95 -13.12 -0.83 13.69
CA PHE A 95 -11.83 -0.55 14.33
C PHE A 95 -10.64 -1.11 13.52
N VAL A 96 -10.71 -2.36 13.07
CA VAL A 96 -9.66 -2.99 12.26
C VAL A 96 -9.47 -2.25 10.93
N LEU A 97 -10.58 -1.89 10.26
CA LEU A 97 -10.53 -1.12 9.01
C LEU A 97 -9.90 0.26 9.23
N ARG A 98 -10.22 0.93 10.35
CA ARG A 98 -9.60 2.22 10.70
C ARG A 98 -8.10 2.09 10.94
N LYS A 99 -7.62 1.04 11.62
CA LYS A 99 -6.18 0.78 11.76
C LYS A 99 -5.52 0.60 10.39
N ALA A 100 -6.17 -0.10 9.47
CA ALA A 100 -5.66 -0.31 8.12
C ALA A 100 -5.58 1.00 7.31
N ASP A 101 -6.61 1.85 7.39
CA ASP A 101 -6.62 3.14 6.70
C ASP A 101 -5.60 4.12 7.30
N ASP A 102 -5.45 4.13 8.62
CA ASP A 102 -4.43 4.93 9.31
C ASP A 102 -3.01 4.50 8.89
N LEU A 103 -2.73 3.18 8.86
CA LEU A 103 -1.44 2.68 8.40
C LEU A 103 -1.16 3.09 6.94
N ARG A 104 -2.15 2.99 6.05
CA ARG A 104 -2.01 3.43 4.64
C ARG A 104 -1.64 4.90 4.52
N LEU A 105 -2.33 5.77 5.25
CA LEU A 105 -2.07 7.21 5.23
C LEU A 105 -0.69 7.53 5.81
N ARG A 106 -0.34 6.93 6.95
CA ARG A 106 0.97 7.10 7.58
C ARG A 106 2.10 6.61 6.68
N THR A 107 1.96 5.46 6.03
CA THR A 107 3.00 4.95 5.11
C THR A 107 3.26 5.92 3.96
N ILE A 108 2.22 6.46 3.31
CA ILE A 108 2.38 7.45 2.24
C ILE A 108 3.04 8.72 2.79
N GLN A 109 2.56 9.23 3.92
CA GLN A 109 3.09 10.45 4.53
C GLN A 109 4.57 10.29 4.89
N SER A 110 4.93 9.20 5.57
CA SER A 110 6.30 8.92 5.96
C SER A 110 7.20 8.80 4.74
N VAL A 111 6.78 8.12 3.67
CA VAL A 111 7.55 8.09 2.42
C VAL A 111 7.77 9.48 1.85
N VAL A 112 6.72 10.31 1.74
CA VAL A 112 6.84 11.67 1.20
C VAL A 112 7.83 12.51 2.04
N GLU A 113 7.84 12.34 3.37
CA GLU A 113 8.78 13.01 4.28
C GLU A 113 10.24 12.53 4.15
N LEU A 114 10.47 11.33 3.58
CA LEU A 114 11.81 10.81 3.29
C LEU A 114 12.39 11.35 1.97
N LEU A 115 11.53 11.83 1.08
CA LEU A 115 11.88 12.23 -0.28
C LEU A 115 12.14 13.73 -0.38
N THR A 116 12.90 14.13 -1.41
CA THR A 116 12.91 15.55 -1.80
C THR A 116 11.55 15.93 -2.42
N PRO A 117 11.19 17.22 -2.48
CA PRO A 117 9.92 17.63 -3.09
C PRO A 117 9.72 17.12 -4.52
N GLN A 118 10.78 17.10 -5.33
CA GLN A 118 10.73 16.56 -6.70
C GLN A 118 10.44 15.05 -6.69
N GLN A 119 11.22 14.28 -5.92
CA GLN A 119 11.05 12.83 -5.78
C GLN A 119 9.66 12.47 -5.25
N ALA A 120 9.13 13.25 -4.30
CA ALA A 120 7.80 13.05 -3.76
C ALA A 120 6.70 13.25 -4.82
N VAL A 121 6.83 14.26 -5.68
CA VAL A 121 5.89 14.48 -6.79
C VAL A 121 5.91 13.31 -7.77
N GLU A 122 7.09 12.86 -8.18
CA GLU A 122 7.24 11.72 -9.08
C GLU A 122 6.67 10.44 -8.47
N PHE A 123 6.92 10.20 -7.18
CA PHE A 123 6.34 9.07 -6.46
C PHE A 123 4.81 9.11 -6.44
N LEU A 124 4.22 10.28 -6.17
CA LEU A 124 2.77 10.45 -6.14
C LEU A 124 2.14 10.29 -7.53
N ILE A 125 2.82 10.70 -8.60
CA ILE A 125 2.40 10.46 -9.99
C ILE A 125 2.36 8.95 -10.25
N ALA A 126 3.46 8.24 -9.99
CA ALA A 126 3.52 6.79 -10.20
C ALA A 126 2.47 6.04 -9.36
N ALA A 127 2.20 6.51 -8.14
CA ALA A 127 1.17 5.92 -7.28
C ALA A 127 -0.24 6.13 -7.84
N ALA A 128 -0.51 7.32 -8.39
CA ALA A 128 -1.77 7.62 -9.05
C ALA A 128 -1.95 6.77 -10.32
N GLU A 129 -0.89 6.65 -11.14
CA GLU A 129 -0.89 5.83 -12.35
C GLU A 129 -1.15 4.36 -12.05
N LEU A 130 -0.49 3.79 -11.04
CA LEU A 130 -0.75 2.43 -10.58
C LEU A 130 -2.22 2.26 -10.15
N GLN A 131 -2.76 3.21 -9.39
CA GLN A 131 -4.14 3.18 -8.93
C GLN A 131 -5.14 3.25 -10.09
N PHE A 132 -4.87 4.07 -11.11
CA PHE A 132 -5.69 4.10 -12.33
C PHE A 132 -5.56 2.80 -13.14
N GLY A 133 -4.35 2.26 -13.28
CA GLY A 133 -4.08 1.01 -13.96
C GLY A 133 -4.84 -0.17 -13.35
N ILE A 134 -4.76 -0.34 -12.02
CA ILE A 134 -5.47 -1.40 -11.29
C ILE A 134 -6.99 -1.27 -11.48
N ARG A 135 -7.53 -0.04 -11.36
CA ARG A 135 -8.97 0.20 -11.54
C ARG A 135 -9.44 -0.11 -12.96
N ALA A 136 -8.71 0.36 -13.97
CA ALA A 136 -9.03 0.11 -15.37
C ALA A 136 -8.98 -1.39 -15.68
N TRP A 137 -7.99 -2.11 -15.14
CA TRP A 137 -7.89 -3.56 -15.28
C TRP A 137 -9.08 -4.28 -14.65
N GLY A 138 -9.46 -3.92 -13.42
CA GLY A 138 -10.62 -4.50 -12.73
C GLY A 138 -11.92 -4.34 -13.53
N VAL A 139 -12.21 -3.13 -14.03
CA VAL A 139 -13.41 -2.86 -14.85
C VAL A 139 -13.43 -3.68 -16.14
N ASN A 140 -12.27 -3.86 -16.78
CA ASN A 140 -12.18 -4.66 -17.99
C ASN A 140 -12.39 -6.15 -17.70
N HIS A 141 -11.84 -6.67 -16.59
CA HIS A 141 -12.01 -8.05 -16.17
C HIS A 141 -13.48 -8.38 -15.87
N ASP A 142 -14.17 -7.51 -15.14
CA ASP A 142 -15.60 -7.68 -14.83
C ASP A 142 -16.44 -7.74 -16.12
N ARG A 143 -16.12 -6.92 -17.13
CA ARG A 143 -16.82 -6.93 -18.42
C ARG A 143 -16.59 -8.21 -19.24
N THR A 144 -15.39 -8.79 -19.17
CA THR A 144 -15.09 -10.05 -19.86
C THR A 144 -15.73 -11.24 -19.17
N SER A 145 -15.76 -11.28 -17.83
CA SER A 145 -16.41 -12.36 -17.09
C SER A 145 -17.94 -12.38 -17.23
N ILE A 146 -18.58 -11.23 -17.49
CA ILE A 146 -20.02 -11.14 -17.79
C ILE A 146 -20.35 -11.64 -19.22
N ARG A 147 -19.38 -11.72 -20.13
CA ARG A 147 -19.58 -12.18 -21.52
C ARG A 147 -19.42 -13.70 -21.70
N GLU A 148 -18.90 -14.39 -20.69
CA GLU A 148 -18.69 -15.85 -20.73
C GLU A 148 -19.81 -16.65 -20.04
N TYR A 149 -20.90 -15.97 -19.64
CA TYR A 149 -22.15 -16.55 -19.14
C TYR A 149 -23.35 -16.05 -19.98
#